data_AF-A0A5K0ZBE8-F1
#
_entry.id   AF-A0A5K0ZBE8-F1
#
_cell.length_a   1.000
_cell.length_b   1.000
_cell.length_c   1.000
_cell.angle_alpha   90.00
_cell.angle_beta   90.00
_cell.angle_gamma   90.00
#
_symmetry.space_group_name_H-M   'P 1'
#
loop_
_entity.id
_entity.type
_entity.pdbx_description
1 polymer ?
#
loop_
_entity_poly.entity_id
_entity_poly.type
_entity_poly.pdbx_seq_one_letter_code
_entity_poly.pdbx_strand_id
1 'polypeptide(L)' 'DKLDIKRTLEEEARKCQWLVLWLDCDREGENIAYEVIEVCTAVNPHLNILRAHFSALIN' A
#
# COMPACT_ATOMS: atom_id res chain seq x y z
N ASP A 1 17.82 3.63 0.34
CA ASP A 1 16.70 3.98 -0.55
C ASP A 1 15.58 2.94 -0.61
N LYS A 2 15.58 1.89 -1.44
CA LYS A 2 14.42 0.94 -1.50
C LYS A 2 14.22 0.10 -0.23
N LEU A 3 15.31 -0.32 0.41
CA LEU A 3 15.26 -1.10 1.66
C LEU A 3 14.65 -0.30 2.81
N ASP A 4 14.83 1.02 2.81
CA ASP A 4 14.29 1.89 3.85
C ASP A 4 12.77 2.02 3.73
N ILE A 5 12.23 2.09 2.50
CA ILE A 5 10.78 2.13 2.26
C ILE A 5 10.13 0.82 2.73
N LYS A 6 10.69 -0.34 2.37
CA LYS A 6 10.15 -1.64 2.80
C LYS A 6 10.10 -1.73 4.32
N ARG A 7 11.19 -1.34 5.01
CA ARG A 7 11.25 -1.34 6.47
C ARG A 7 10.18 -0.42 7.08
N THR A 8 10.03 0.79 6.54
CA THR A 8 8.99 1.73 6.99
C THR A 8 7.59 1.16 6.81
N LEU A 9 7.29 0.55 5.65
CA LEU A 9 6.00 -0.10 5.41
C LEU A 9 5.73 -1.22 6.43
N GLU A 10 6.73 -2.06 6.70
CA GLU A 10 6.60 -3.14 7.68
C GLU A 10 6.38 -2.62 9.11
N GLU A 11 7.10 -1.56 9.51
CA GLU A 11 6.98 -0.96 10.85
C GLU A 11 5.61 -0.31 11.08
N GLU A 12 5.07 0.37 10.07
CA GLU A 12 3.78 1.03 10.16
C GLU A 12 2.61 0.04 10.00
N ALA A 13 2.73 -0.95 9.12
CA ALA A 13 1.73 -2.00 8.95
C ALA A 13 1.43 -2.77 10.24
N ARG A 14 2.43 -2.97 11.11
CA ARG A 14 2.26 -3.63 12.43
C ARG A 14 1.34 -2.86 13.38
N LYS A 15 1.22 -1.54 13.21
CA LYS A 15 0.50 -0.65 14.14
C LYS A 15 -0.87 -0.23 13.59
N CYS A 16 -1.10 -0.39 12.28
CA CYS A 16 -2.31 0.04 11.60
C CYS A 16 -3.36 -1.07 11.52
N GLN A 17 -4.64 -0.67 11.47
CA GLN A 17 -5.77 -1.57 11.19
C GLN A 17 -6.22 -1.52 9.72
N TRP A 18 -5.84 -0.47 9.00
CA TRP A 18 -6.26 -0.20 7.63
C TRP A 18 -5.06 0.17 6.76
N LEU A 19 -5.03 -0.35 5.53
CA LEU A 19 -4.11 0.03 4.46
C LEU A 19 -4.92 0.57 3.28
N VAL A 20 -4.79 1.87 2.99
CA VAL A 20 -5.49 2.51 1.86
C VAL A 20 -4.49 2.83 0.76
N LEU A 21 -4.67 2.24 -0.42
CA LEU A 21 -3.78 2.36 -1.56
C LEU A 21 -4.26 3.47 -2.51
N TRP A 22 -3.43 4.50 -2.67
CA TRP A 22 -3.69 5.72 -3.44
C TRP A 22 -2.77 5.85 -4.67
N LEU A 23 -2.55 4.74 -5.37
CA LEU A 23 -1.76 4.71 -6.59
C LEU A 23 -2.60 5.05 -7.82
N ASP A 24 -1.97 5.36 -8.95
CA ASP A 24 -2.67 5.62 -10.21
C ASP A 24 -3.45 4.38 -10.66
N CYS A 25 -4.61 4.59 -11.29
CA CYS A 25 -5.52 3.52 -11.73
C CYS A 25 -5.11 2.92 -13.08
N ASP A 26 -3.83 2.59 -13.23
CA ASP A 26 -3.27 1.92 -14.40
C ASP A 26 -2.53 0.63 -14.03
N ARG A 27 -1.99 -0.06 -15.03
CA ARG A 27 -1.33 -1.36 -14.82
C ARG A 27 -0.10 -1.27 -13.92
N GLU A 28 0.67 -0.18 -13.99
CA GLU A 28 1.88 -0.02 -13.17
C GLU A 28 1.48 0.30 -11.72
N GLY A 29 0.50 1.19 -11.54
CA GLY A 29 -0.06 1.51 -10.23
C GLY A 29 -0.65 0.28 -9.53
N GLU A 30 -1.38 -0.57 -10.24
CA GLU A 30 -1.90 -1.83 -9.66
C GLU A 30 -0.77 -2.82 -9.32
N ASN A 31 0.26 -2.96 -10.14
CA ASN A 31 1.40 -3.81 -9.81
C ASN A 31 2.11 -3.36 -8.53
N ILE A 32 2.38 -2.06 -8.41
CA ILE A 32 2.99 -1.48 -7.21
C ILE A 32 2.06 -1.65 -6.00
N ALA A 33 0.74 -1.53 -6.20
CA ALA A 33 -0.25 -1.75 -5.14
C ALA A 33 -0.15 -3.18 -4.59
N TYR A 34 -0.04 -4.18 -5.46
CA TYR A 34 0.16 -5.57 -5.06
C TYR A 34 1.48 -5.78 -4.30
N GLU A 35 2.60 -5.21 -4.76
CA GLU A 35 3.88 -5.32 -4.03
C GLU A 35 3.79 -4.74 -2.61
N VAL A 36 3.10 -3.61 -2.43
CA VAL A 36 2.88 -3.01 -1.10
C VAL A 36 1.97 -3.87 -0.24
N ILE A 37 0.91 -4.45 -0.81
CA ILE A 37 0.03 -5.39 -0.10
C ILE A 37 0.84 -6.59 0.42
N GLU A 38 1.68 -7.20 -0.41
CA GLU A 38 2.49 -8.36 -0.01
C GLU A 38 3.43 -8.02 1.16
N VAL A 39 4.12 -6.89 1.11
CA VAL A 39 5.02 -6.46 2.19
C VAL A 39 4.26 -6.21 3.49
N CYS A 40 3.14 -5.48 3.44
CA CYS A 40 2.38 -5.13 4.63
C CYS A 40 1.65 -6.34 5.25
N THR A 41 1.05 -7.19 4.43
CA THR A 41 0.31 -8.38 4.91
C THR A 41 1.23 -9.47 5.44
N ALA A 42 2.49 -9.54 4.98
CA ALA A 42 3.50 -10.44 5.53
C ALA A 42 3.79 -10.17 7.02
N VAL A 43 3.62 -8.93 7.49
CA VAL A 43 3.85 -8.56 8.90
C VAL A 43 2.57 -8.34 9.70
N ASN A 44 1.45 -8.02 9.03
CA ASN A 44 0.13 -7.91 9.65
C ASN A 44 -0.97 -8.47 8.71
N PRO A 45 -1.30 -9.77 8.82
CA PRO A 45 -2.32 -10.40 8.00
C PRO A 45 -3.76 -9.92 8.26
N HIS A 46 -3.98 -9.16 9.35
CA HIS A 46 -5.31 -8.67 9.74
C HIS A 46 -5.63 -7.27 9.21
N LEU A 47 -4.77 -6.70 8.37
CA LEU A 47 -5.01 -5.39 7.75
C LEU A 47 -6.27 -5.41 6.90
N ASN A 48 -7.13 -4.42 7.09
CA ASN A 48 -8.22 -4.12 6.18
C ASN A 48 -7.66 -3.33 4.99
N ILE A 49 -7.66 -3.93 3.81
CA ILE A 49 -7.07 -3.34 2.61
C ILE A 49 -8.16 -2.64 1.81
N LEU A 50 -7.92 -1.39 1.44
CA LEU A 50 -8.79 -0.58 0.59
C LEU A 50 -8.01 -0.02 -0.59
N ARG A 51 -8.62 -0.04 -1.78
CA ARG A 51 -8.06 0.57 -2.99
C ARG A 51 -8.86 1.80 -3.37
N ALA A 52 -8.24 2.97 -3.35
CA ALA A 52 -8.85 4.20 -3.82
C ALA A 52 -8.82 4.24 -5.35
N HIS A 53 -9.98 4.32 -5.99
CA HIS A 53 -10.09 4.50 -7.44
C HIS A 53 -10.38 5.97 -7.76
N PHE A 54 -9.49 6.59 -8.53
CA PHE A 54 -9.60 7.99 -8.95
C PHE A 54 -9.06 8.17 -10.37
N SER A 55 -9.57 9.15 -11.09
CA SER A 55 -9.18 9.46 -12.47
C SER A 55 -8.43 10.79 -12.62
N ALA A 56 -8.45 11.64 -11.59
CA ALA A 56 -7.74 12.91 -11.55
C ALA A 56 -7.58 13.37 -10.10
N LEU A 57 -6.50 14.09 -9.82
CA LEU A 57 -6.35 14.88 -8.59
C LEU A 57 -6.72 16.34 -8.94
N ILE A 58 -7.78 16.84 -8.32
CA ILE A 58 -8.31 18.18 -8.57
C ILE A 58 -8.11 19.01 -7.29
N ASN A 59 -7.76 20.29 -7.44
CA ASN A 59 -7.56 21.25 -6.35
C ASN A 59 -8.75 22.20 -6.23
#